data_AF-A0A536Z508-F1
#
_entry.id   AF-A0A536Z508-F1
#
_cell.length_a   1.000
_cell.length_b   1.000
_cell.length_c   1.000
_cell.angle_alpha   90.00
_cell.angle_beta   90.00
_cell.angle_gamma   90.00
#
_symmetry.space_group_name_H-M   'P 1'
#
loop_
_entity.id
_entity.type
_entity.pdbx_description
1 polymer ?
#
loop_
_entity_poly.entity_id
_entity_poly.type
_entity_poly.pdbx_seq_one_letter_code
_entity_poly.pdbx_strand_id
1 'polypeptide(L)'
;MPTITSPAAKPPAPKPAPKPVTEPALAAVGAGAPAPQLARPAAAIELDKLDLAFDPQRSTFEDPTPSVLDGQWHDAATKLDLAKAYQEMGDVEGAREILQEVLHEGDDQQKSEAQTLLSKLA
;
A
#
# COMPACT_ATOMS: atom_id res chain seq x y z
N MET A 1 37.09 47.37 -23.35
CA MET A 1 36.14 48.05 -22.44
C MET A 1 34.97 48.52 -23.27
N PRO A 2 33.69 48.40 -22.87
CA PRO A 2 33.07 47.51 -21.90
C PRO A 2 32.00 46.59 -22.55
N THR A 3 31.74 45.46 -21.90
CA THR A 3 30.71 44.47 -22.22
C THR A 3 29.32 45.04 -21.91
N ILE A 4 28.39 44.99 -22.88
CA ILE A 4 26.98 45.28 -22.62
C ILE A 4 26.31 44.03 -22.02
N THR A 5 25.52 44.28 -20.99
CA THR A 5 24.88 43.33 -20.11
C THR A 5 23.39 43.23 -20.43
N SER A 6 22.85 42.01 -20.29
CA SER A 6 21.43 41.62 -20.15
C SER A 6 20.52 41.62 -21.40
N PRO A 7 19.36 40.91 -21.41
CA PRO A 7 18.79 39.94 -20.43
C PRO A 7 18.17 38.65 -21.05
N ALA A 8 17.76 37.73 -20.15
CA ALA A 8 16.61 36.81 -20.24
C ALA A 8 16.56 35.66 -21.27
N ALA A 9 16.46 34.42 -20.77
CA ALA A 9 15.30 33.52 -20.97
C ALA A 9 15.65 32.09 -20.49
N LYS A 10 14.85 31.54 -19.58
CA LYS A 10 14.80 30.10 -19.27
C LYS A 10 13.63 29.50 -20.05
N PRO A 11 13.86 28.49 -20.90
CA PRO A 11 13.09 27.23 -20.81
C PRO A 11 13.90 26.01 -21.38
N PRO A 12 13.29 24.82 -21.56
CA PRO A 12 12.76 23.85 -20.61
C PRO A 12 13.73 22.64 -20.41
N ALA A 13 13.42 21.74 -19.48
CA ALA A 13 14.18 20.52 -19.25
C ALA A 13 14.11 19.52 -20.43
N PRO A 14 15.21 18.80 -20.76
CA PRO A 14 15.14 17.57 -21.54
C PRO A 14 15.59 16.35 -20.71
N LYS A 15 14.69 15.37 -20.54
CA LYS A 15 15.03 13.93 -20.39
C LYS A 15 14.81 13.28 -21.78
N PRO A 16 15.27 12.06 -22.11
CA PRO A 16 16.34 11.18 -21.57
C PRO A 16 17.26 10.57 -22.69
N ALA A 17 18.37 9.90 -22.33
CA ALA A 17 18.84 8.62 -22.94
C ALA A 17 20.09 8.06 -22.23
N PRO A 18 20.12 6.77 -21.83
CA PRO A 18 21.30 6.11 -21.29
C PRO A 18 22.19 5.55 -22.42
N LYS A 19 23.50 5.50 -22.14
CA LYS A 19 24.57 5.07 -23.06
C LYS A 19 24.57 3.53 -23.25
N PRO A 20 25.03 3.01 -24.40
CA PRO A 20 25.05 1.57 -24.69
C PRO A 20 26.27 0.91 -24.04
N VAL A 21 26.04 -0.19 -23.32
CA VAL A 21 27.09 -1.08 -22.80
C VAL A 21 26.82 -2.51 -23.27
N THR A 22 27.64 -2.92 -24.24
CA THR A 22 28.25 -4.24 -24.46
C THR A 22 27.35 -5.48 -24.54
N GLU A 23 27.20 -6.00 -25.77
CA GLU A 23 26.73 -7.36 -26.08
C GLU A 23 27.61 -8.46 -25.44
N PRO A 24 27.03 -9.54 -24.89
CA PRO A 24 27.77 -10.75 -24.62
C PRO A 24 27.78 -11.64 -25.86
N ALA A 25 28.95 -11.75 -26.50
CA ALA A 25 29.21 -12.76 -27.51
C ALA A 25 29.26 -14.16 -26.85
N LEU A 26 28.62 -15.12 -27.52
CA LEU A 26 28.65 -16.53 -27.20
C LEU A 26 30.09 -17.07 -27.27
N ALA A 27 30.61 -17.62 -26.17
CA ALA A 27 31.82 -18.44 -26.15
C ALA A 27 31.65 -19.61 -25.16
N ALA A 28 32.02 -20.79 -25.63
CA ALA A 28 31.79 -22.08 -25.00
C ALA A 28 32.80 -22.43 -23.88
N VAL A 29 32.29 -23.21 -22.94
CA VAL A 29 32.90 -24.25 -22.09
C VAL A 29 34.08 -23.90 -21.17
N GLY A 30 33.85 -24.19 -19.88
CA GLY A 30 34.87 -24.23 -18.83
C GLY A 30 34.19 -24.64 -17.52
N ALA A 31 33.95 -25.94 -17.37
CA ALA A 31 33.35 -26.53 -16.18
C ALA A 31 34.22 -26.29 -14.93
N GLY A 32 33.60 -25.86 -13.82
CA GLY A 32 34.22 -25.95 -12.50
C GLY A 32 34.15 -24.69 -11.64
N ALA A 33 32.95 -24.27 -11.25
CA ALA A 33 32.74 -23.52 -10.01
C ALA A 33 31.25 -23.69 -9.59
N PRO A 34 30.95 -24.19 -8.39
CA PRO A 34 29.57 -24.29 -7.94
C PRO A 34 29.05 -22.88 -7.67
N ALA A 35 28.02 -22.47 -8.42
CA ALA A 35 27.27 -21.26 -8.10
C ALA A 35 26.79 -21.36 -6.63
N PRO A 36 26.83 -20.27 -5.84
CA PRO A 36 26.20 -20.25 -4.53
C PRO A 36 24.71 -20.48 -4.77
N GLN A 37 24.23 -21.68 -4.47
CA GLN A 37 22.80 -21.96 -4.46
C GLN A 37 22.20 -21.07 -3.38
N LEU A 38 21.35 -20.14 -3.82
CA LEU A 38 20.46 -19.40 -2.95
C LEU A 38 19.57 -20.44 -2.26
N ALA A 39 19.97 -20.83 -1.04
CA ALA A 39 19.22 -21.78 -0.24
C ALA A 39 17.83 -21.20 -0.03
N ARG A 40 16.83 -21.83 -0.65
CA ARG A 40 15.43 -21.51 -0.38
C ARG A 40 15.21 -21.70 1.14
N PRO A 41 14.60 -20.73 1.84
CA PRO A 41 14.30 -20.90 3.25
C PRO A 41 13.48 -22.18 3.43
N ALA A 42 13.81 -22.99 4.45
CA ALA A 42 13.17 -24.27 4.74
C ALA A 42 11.67 -24.19 5.07
N ALA A 43 11.08 -22.99 5.01
CA ALA A 43 9.65 -22.72 5.07
C ALA A 43 9.05 -22.51 3.66
N ALA A 44 9.64 -23.12 2.63
CA ALA A 44 8.95 -23.27 1.36
C ALA A 44 7.68 -24.09 1.64
N ILE A 45 6.53 -23.43 1.60
CA ILE A 45 5.22 -24.07 1.64
C ILE A 45 5.20 -25.05 0.47
N GLU A 46 5.34 -26.34 0.76
CA GLU A 46 5.28 -27.42 -0.22
C GLU A 46 3.86 -27.44 -0.80
N LEU A 47 3.67 -26.77 -1.94
CA LEU A 47 2.36 -26.62 -2.58
C LEU A 47 1.74 -27.98 -2.96
N ASP A 48 2.57 -29.00 -3.14
CA ASP A 48 2.17 -30.40 -3.39
C ASP A 48 1.50 -31.05 -2.16
N LYS A 49 1.80 -30.55 -0.95
CA LYS A 49 1.16 -30.97 0.31
C LYS A 49 -0.07 -30.13 0.66
N LEU A 50 -0.39 -29.07 -0.09
CA LEU A 50 -1.64 -28.34 0.07
C LEU A 50 -2.74 -29.12 -0.66
N ASP A 51 -3.60 -29.76 0.14
CA ASP A 51 -4.83 -30.40 -0.34
C ASP A 51 -5.82 -29.30 -0.80
N LEU A 52 -5.66 -28.83 -2.04
CA LEU A 52 -6.54 -27.86 -2.71
C LEU A 52 -7.86 -28.48 -3.19
N ALA A 53 -8.24 -29.62 -2.63
CA ALA A 53 -9.55 -30.22 -2.84
C ALA A 53 -10.57 -29.35 -2.09
N PHE A 54 -11.51 -28.75 -2.84
CA PHE A 54 -12.69 -28.12 -2.26
C PHE A 54 -13.59 -29.22 -1.69
N ASP A 55 -13.36 -29.56 -0.42
CA ASP A 55 -14.14 -30.53 0.32
C ASP A 55 -15.32 -29.80 1.00
N PRO A 56 -16.58 -30.05 0.57
CA PRO A 56 -17.75 -29.40 1.14
C PRO A 56 -18.14 -29.92 2.54
N GLN A 57 -17.47 -30.96 3.05
CA GLN A 57 -17.64 -31.54 4.38
C GLN A 57 -16.55 -31.10 5.37
N ARG A 58 -15.45 -30.51 4.90
CA ARG A 58 -14.52 -29.76 5.77
C ARG A 58 -15.24 -28.52 6.28
N SER A 59 -15.83 -28.62 7.47
CA SER A 59 -16.23 -27.46 8.24
C SER A 59 -15.02 -26.54 8.35
N THR A 60 -15.11 -25.44 7.61
CA THR A 60 -14.35 -24.20 7.71
C THR A 60 -13.21 -24.27 8.72
N PHE A 61 -11.99 -24.30 8.18
CA PHE A 61 -10.80 -23.69 8.76
C PHE A 61 -11.08 -23.10 10.14
N GLU A 62 -10.63 -23.77 11.21
CA GLU A 62 -10.58 -23.19 12.54
C GLU A 62 -9.50 -22.09 12.56
N ASP A 63 -9.66 -21.10 11.69
CA ASP A 63 -9.12 -19.77 11.93
C ASP A 63 -10.01 -19.18 13.02
N PRO A 64 -9.45 -18.50 14.04
CA PRO A 64 -10.25 -17.58 14.82
C PRO A 64 -10.66 -16.46 13.87
N THR A 65 -11.71 -16.69 13.07
CA THR A 65 -12.31 -15.66 12.25
C THR A 65 -12.60 -14.52 13.22
N PRO A 66 -11.95 -13.35 13.10
CA PRO A 66 -12.34 -12.22 13.91
C PRO A 66 -13.84 -12.09 13.71
N SER A 67 -14.57 -12.14 14.81
CA SER A 67 -16.02 -12.01 14.80
C SER A 67 -16.34 -10.84 13.87
N VAL A 68 -17.26 -11.03 12.92
CA VAL A 68 -17.58 -9.97 11.93
C VAL A 68 -17.87 -8.62 12.61
N LEU A 69 -18.31 -8.68 13.87
CA LEU A 69 -18.50 -7.53 14.75
C LEU A 69 -17.20 -6.82 15.18
N ASP A 70 -16.13 -7.56 15.51
CA ASP A 70 -14.79 -7.00 15.78
C ASP A 70 -14.19 -6.34 14.53
N GLY A 71 -14.43 -6.93 13.36
CA GLY A 71 -14.02 -6.35 12.08
C GLY A 71 -14.65 -4.98 11.84
N GLN A 72 -15.95 -4.84 12.08
CA GLN A 72 -16.66 -3.58 11.85
C GLN A 72 -16.23 -2.47 12.82
N TRP A 73 -15.96 -2.80 14.08
CA TRP A 73 -15.43 -1.82 15.05
C TRP A 73 -14.01 -1.37 14.73
N HIS A 74 -13.17 -2.30 14.27
CA HIS A 74 -11.80 -1.97 13.85
C HIS A 74 -11.79 -1.13 12.56
N ASP A 75 -12.72 -1.42 11.66
CA ASP A 75 -12.92 -0.68 10.42
C ASP A 75 -13.36 0.76 10.72
N ALA A 76 -14.35 0.95 11.61
CA ALA A 76 -14.79 2.26 12.06
C ALA A 76 -13.69 3.05 12.79
N ALA A 77 -12.87 2.40 13.62
CA ALA A 77 -11.73 3.05 14.27
C ALA A 77 -10.70 3.56 13.24
N THR A 78 -10.41 2.75 12.23
CA THR A 78 -9.46 3.08 11.15
C THR A 78 -10.01 4.22 10.28
N LYS A 79 -11.30 4.17 9.94
CA LYS A 79 -12.01 5.26 9.24
C LYS A 79 -11.95 6.58 10.01
N LEU A 80 -12.09 6.54 11.34
CA LEU A 80 -12.03 7.74 12.18
C LEU A 80 -10.63 8.38 12.21
N ASP A 81 -9.56 7.57 12.20
CA ASP A 81 -8.18 8.05 12.04
C ASP A 81 -7.96 8.66 10.65
N LEU A 82 -8.43 7.98 9.61
CA LEU A 82 -8.34 8.45 8.23
C LEU A 82 -9.06 9.80 8.03
N ALA A 83 -10.25 9.97 8.59
CA ALA A 83 -10.98 11.23 8.54
C ALA A 83 -10.23 12.37 9.24
N LYS A 84 -9.55 12.09 10.36
CA LYS A 84 -8.69 13.08 11.04
C LYS A 84 -7.54 13.51 10.11
N ALA A 85 -6.90 12.57 9.43
CA ALA A 85 -5.85 12.88 8.45
C ALA A 85 -6.37 13.72 7.26
N TYR A 86 -7.56 13.41 6.73
CA TYR A 86 -8.18 14.22 5.67
C TYR A 86 -8.50 15.64 6.13
N GLN A 87 -9.02 15.80 7.36
CA GLN A 87 -9.23 17.12 7.96
C GLN A 87 -7.91 17.90 8.08
N GLU A 88 -6.83 17.26 8.53
CA GLU A 88 -5.51 17.89 8.65
C GLU A 88 -4.91 18.32 7.29
N MET A 89 -5.22 17.57 6.23
CA MET A 89 -4.84 17.93 4.85
C MET A 89 -5.75 19.03 4.24
N GLY A 90 -6.83 19.41 4.92
CA GLY A 90 -7.81 20.40 4.45
C GLY A 90 -8.87 19.84 3.49
N ASP A 91 -8.93 18.50 3.33
CA ASP A 91 -9.97 17.81 2.58
C ASP A 91 -11.18 17.56 3.49
N VAL A 92 -11.94 18.64 3.70
CA VAL A 92 -13.13 18.65 4.57
C VAL A 92 -14.23 17.74 4.03
N GLU A 93 -14.42 17.69 2.71
CA GLU A 93 -15.45 16.87 2.08
C GLU A 93 -15.14 15.38 2.23
N GLY A 94 -13.90 14.95 1.96
CA GLY A 94 -13.47 13.56 2.16
C GLY A 94 -13.56 13.14 3.63
N ALA A 95 -13.13 13.99 4.56
CA ALA A 95 -13.28 13.73 5.99
C ALA A 95 -14.75 13.56 6.39
N ARG A 96 -15.65 14.40 5.86
CA ARG A 96 -17.07 14.36 6.17
C ARG A 96 -17.74 13.07 5.70
N GLU A 97 -17.44 12.61 4.48
CA GLU A 97 -18.00 11.36 3.96
C GLU A 97 -17.59 10.16 4.83
N ILE A 98 -16.32 10.08 5.20
CA ILE A 98 -15.81 8.99 6.06
C ILE A 98 -16.43 9.05 7.46
N LEU A 99 -16.57 10.25 8.04
CA LEU A 99 -17.22 10.41 9.35
C LEU A 99 -18.69 9.99 9.33
N GLN A 100 -19.41 10.17 8.21
CA GLN A 100 -20.77 9.66 8.06
C GLN A 100 -20.82 8.13 8.12
N GLU A 101 -19.87 7.42 7.51
CA GLU A 101 -19.77 5.96 7.65
C GLU A 101 -19.51 5.53 9.10
N VAL A 102 -18.61 6.22 9.81
CA VAL A 102 -18.34 5.92 11.22
C VAL A 102 -19.58 6.08 12.10
N LEU A 103 -20.48 7.02 11.79
CA LEU A 103 -21.76 7.16 12.51
C LEU A 103 -22.68 5.94 12.38
N HIS A 104 -22.59 5.23 11.26
CA HIS A 104 -23.44 4.06 10.99
C HIS A 104 -22.78 2.79 11.54
N GLU A 105 -21.48 2.62 11.33
CA GLU A 105 -20.76 1.37 11.56
C GLU A 105 -20.08 1.26 12.94
N GLY A 106 -19.69 2.39 13.54
CA GLY A 106 -18.94 2.43 14.79
C GLY A 106 -19.77 2.19 16.05
N ASP A 107 -19.11 2.11 17.20
CA ASP A 107 -19.75 2.06 18.53
C ASP A 107 -20.09 3.47 19.07
N ASP A 108 -20.82 3.55 20.18
CA ASP A 108 -21.27 4.82 20.77
C ASP A 108 -20.14 5.84 21.00
N GLN A 109 -18.94 5.39 21.38
CA GLN A 109 -17.78 6.27 21.58
C GLN A 109 -17.28 6.81 20.24
N GLN A 110 -17.10 5.95 19.25
CA GLN A 110 -16.66 6.33 17.90
C GLN A 110 -17.68 7.27 17.23
N LYS A 111 -18.98 7.00 17.40
CA LYS A 111 -20.04 7.88 16.89
C LYS A 111 -20.02 9.26 17.55
N SER A 112 -19.70 9.34 18.83
CA SER A 112 -19.59 10.60 19.57
C SER A 112 -18.38 11.42 19.09
N GLU A 113 -17.23 10.77 18.93
CA GLU A 113 -16.05 11.40 18.33
C GLU A 113 -16.35 11.89 16.91
N ALA A 114 -17.01 11.08 16.08
CA ALA A 114 -17.34 11.44 14.71
C ALA A 114 -18.28 12.66 14.64
N GLN A 115 -19.30 12.72 15.50
CA GLN A 115 -20.16 13.91 15.63
C GLN A 115 -19.39 15.16 16.06
N THR A 116 -18.45 15.01 16.98
CA THR A 116 -17.60 16.11 17.46
C THR A 116 -16.71 16.64 16.33
N LEU A 117 -16.12 15.75 15.54
CA LEU A 117 -15.32 16.13 14.37
C LEU A 117 -16.19 16.81 13.32
N LEU A 118 -17.34 16.23 12.95
CA LEU A 118 -18.30 16.82 12.01
C LEU A 118 -18.72 18.23 12.40
N SER A 119 -18.89 18.49 13.71
CA SER A 119 -19.24 19.81 14.22
C SER A 119 -18.10 20.84 14.08
N LYS A 120 -16.85 20.39 14.04
CA LYS A 120 -15.66 21.24 13.82
C LYS A 120 -15.42 21.53 12.34
N LEU A 121 -15.91 20.65 11.46
CA LEU A 121 -15.84 20.78 10.00
C LEU A 121 -16.97 21.68 9.43
N ALA A 122 -17.98 22.02 10.26
CA ALA A 122 -19.16 22.82 9.90
C ALA A 122 -18.94 24.34 9.98
#